data_AF-A0AA50MTE0-F1
#
_entry.id   AF-A0AA50MTE0-F1
#
_cell.length_a   1.000
_cell.length_b   1.000
_cell.length_c   1.000
_cell.angle_alpha   90.00
_cell.angle_beta   90.00
_cell.angle_gamma   90.00
#
_symmetry.space_group_name_H-M   'P 1'
#
loop_
_entity.id
_entity.type
_entity.pdbx_description
1 polymer ?
#
loop_
_entity_poly.entity_id
_entity_poly.type
_entity_poly.pdbx_seq_one_letter_code
_entity_poly.pdbx_strand_id
1 'polypeptide(L)'
;AFRSHSFNLHGSPIRKEKTQDPPIEYDLYVSLEDIARGCVKKMKISRKVIQPDGTTKKEDKVLTIHVKPGWKVGTKITFQKEGDQGRNKIPADIVFIIRDKPNPMFKREGSDIRYTAKISL
;
A
#
# COMPACT_ATOMS: atom_id res chain seq x y z
N ALA A 1 6.61 -27.04 54.19
CA ALA A 1 6.92 -25.60 54.21
C ALA A 1 8.14 -25.37 53.34
N PHE A 2 8.06 -24.51 52.31
CA PHE A 2 9.15 -23.67 51.79
C PHE A 2 8.56 -22.79 50.69
N ARG A 3 8.34 -21.52 51.01
CA ARG A 3 7.95 -20.44 50.08
C ARG A 3 9.23 -19.87 49.48
N SER A 4 9.37 -19.85 48.17
CA SER A 4 10.34 -18.99 47.50
C SER A 4 9.62 -17.72 47.04
N HIS A 5 9.76 -16.66 47.84
CA HIS A 5 9.51 -15.30 47.40
C HIS A 5 10.74 -14.81 46.63
N SER A 6 10.53 -14.39 45.38
CA SER A 6 11.48 -13.54 44.66
C SER A 6 10.69 -12.36 44.11
N PHE A 7 10.73 -11.26 44.86
CA PHE A 7 10.30 -9.95 44.42
C PHE A 7 11.39 -9.38 43.51
N ASN A 8 11.04 -9.01 42.28
CA ASN A 8 11.76 -7.97 41.56
C ASN A 8 10.75 -7.00 40.97
N LEU A 9 10.54 -5.94 41.76
CA LEU A 9 9.87 -4.71 41.43
C LEU A 9 10.81 -3.88 40.55
N HIS A 10 10.58 -3.83 39.24
CA HIS A 10 11.01 -2.73 38.36
C HIS A 10 10.00 -2.60 37.23
N GLY A 11 8.86 -1.99 37.55
CA GLY A 11 7.90 -1.53 36.56
C GLY A 11 8.54 -0.43 35.71
N SER A 12 9.16 -0.82 34.61
CA SER A 12 9.40 0.12 33.50
C SER A 12 8.02 0.68 33.11
N PRO A 13 7.87 1.99 32.89
CA PRO A 13 6.59 2.51 32.43
C PRO A 13 6.28 1.82 31.11
N ILE A 14 5.20 1.03 31.07
CA ILE A 14 4.68 0.44 29.84
C ILE A 14 4.38 1.63 28.94
N ARG A 15 5.30 1.93 28.02
CA ARG A 15 5.10 2.90 26.96
C ARG A 15 3.92 2.33 26.19
N LYS A 16 2.75 2.97 26.25
CA LYS A 16 1.59 2.58 25.42
C LYS A 16 2.08 2.60 23.97
N GLU A 17 2.41 1.44 23.43
CA GLU A 17 2.78 1.32 22.02
C GLU A 17 1.59 1.82 21.21
N LYS A 18 1.81 2.86 20.42
CA LYS A 18 0.78 3.36 19.52
C LYS A 18 0.54 2.27 18.48
N THR A 19 -0.67 1.71 18.44
CA THR A 19 -1.04 0.71 17.45
C THR A 19 -1.14 1.36 16.07
N GLN A 20 -0.64 0.67 15.05
CA GLN A 20 -0.80 1.07 13.66
C GLN A 20 -2.08 0.48 13.08
N ASP A 21 -2.84 1.32 12.36
CA ASP A 21 -4.02 0.87 11.64
C ASP A 21 -3.63 -0.15 10.54
N PRO A 22 -4.54 -1.08 10.18
CA PRO A 22 -4.27 -2.04 9.10
C PRO A 22 -4.01 -1.30 7.77
N PRO A 23 -3.15 -1.86 6.89
CA PRO A 23 -2.87 -1.25 5.59
C PRO A 23 -4.12 -1.12 4.71
N ILE A 24 -4.18 -0.03 3.95
CA ILE A 24 -5.23 0.22 2.96
C ILE A 24 -4.68 -0.15 1.58
N GLU A 25 -5.29 -1.14 0.93
CA GLU A 25 -4.86 -1.63 -0.38
C GLU A 25 -5.66 -1.01 -1.53
N TYR A 26 -4.98 -0.61 -2.61
CA TYR A 26 -5.57 -0.11 -3.84
C TYR A 26 -5.01 -0.85 -5.05
N ASP A 27 -5.87 -1.29 -5.97
CA ASP A 27 -5.43 -1.81 -7.25
C ASP A 27 -4.97 -0.67 -8.18
N LEU A 28 -3.75 -0.79 -8.71
CA LEU A 28 -3.19 0.08 -9.73
C LEU A 28 -3.15 -0.65 -11.07
N TYR A 29 -4.11 -0.34 -11.94
CA TYR A 29 -4.19 -0.90 -13.28
C TYR A 29 -3.18 -0.24 -14.22
N VAL A 30 -2.29 -1.04 -14.81
CA VAL A 30 -1.24 -0.60 -15.73
C VAL A 30 -1.37 -1.36 -17.04
N SER A 31 -1.27 -0.66 -18.17
CA SER A 31 -1.38 -1.32 -19.49
C SER A 31 -0.12 -2.11 -19.83
N LEU A 32 -0.24 -3.02 -20.81
CA LEU A 32 0.88 -3.84 -21.26
C LEU A 32 2.03 -2.99 -21.80
N GLU A 33 1.71 -1.92 -22.53
CA GLU A 33 2.66 -0.98 -23.12
C GLU A 33 3.41 -0.16 -22.05
N ASP A 34 2.68 0.22 -21.00
CA ASP A 34 3.23 0.91 -19.82
C ASP A 34 4.13 -0.02 -19.01
N ILE A 35 3.77 -1.29 -18.84
CA ILE A 35 4.62 -2.26 -18.14
C ILE A 35 5.85 -2.62 -18.97
N ALA A 36 5.75 -2.67 -20.30
CA ALA A 36 6.89 -2.96 -21.16
C ALA A 36 7.96 -1.86 -21.10
N ARG A 37 7.54 -0.59 -21.09
CA ARG A 37 8.45 0.57 -21.14
C ARG A 37 8.75 1.20 -19.78
N GLY A 38 7.95 0.88 -18.76
CA GLY A 38 7.88 1.63 -17.52
C GLY A 38 7.07 2.93 -17.69
N CYS A 39 6.49 3.41 -16.60
CA CYS A 39 5.74 4.66 -16.59
C CYS A 39 5.69 5.29 -15.21
N VAL A 40 5.23 6.55 -15.14
CA VAL A 40 4.97 7.23 -13.86
C VAL A 40 3.47 7.36 -13.68
N LYS A 41 2.94 6.84 -12.58
CA LYS A 41 1.53 6.99 -12.18
C LYS A 41 1.45 7.91 -10.96
N LYS A 42 0.62 8.96 -11.06
CA LYS A 42 0.34 9.89 -9.97
C LYS A 42 -1.04 9.54 -9.38
N MET A 43 -1.06 9.06 -8.14
CA MET A 43 -2.26 8.62 -7.46
C MET A 43 -2.63 9.64 -6.38
N LYS A 44 -3.82 10.23 -6.50
CA LYS A 44 -4.33 11.16 -5.49
C LYS A 44 -5.04 10.37 -4.39
N ILE A 45 -4.62 10.59 -3.15
CA ILE A 45 -5.32 10.11 -1.96
C ILE A 45 -5.88 11.29 -1.18
N SER A 46 -7.01 11.09 -0.51
CA SER A 46 -7.55 12.03 0.46
C SER A 46 -7.41 11.41 1.85
N ARG A 47 -6.79 12.12 2.78
CA ARG A 47 -6.55 11.66 4.15
C ARG A 47 -6.98 12.69 5.17
N LYS A 48 -7.26 12.24 6.39
CA LYS A 48 -7.49 13.11 7.56
C LYS A 48 -6.15 13.44 8.22
N VAL A 49 -5.90 14.71 8.49
CA VAL A 49 -4.71 15.23 9.17
C VAL A 49 -5.11 15.97 10.43
N ILE A 50 -4.36 15.78 11.52
CA ILE A 50 -4.56 16.52 12.78
C ILE A 50 -3.79 17.84 12.67
N GLN A 51 -4.50 18.94 12.88
CA GLN A 51 -3.92 20.28 12.91
C GLN A 51 -3.30 20.60 14.28
N PRO A 52 -2.44 21.63 14.37
CA PRO A 52 -1.82 22.04 15.64
C PRO A 52 -2.83 22.42 16.74
N ASP A 53 -4.02 22.90 16.36
CA ASP A 53 -5.13 23.22 17.26
C ASP A 53 -5.89 21.97 17.77
N GLY A 54 -5.47 20.77 17.36
CA GLY A 54 -6.09 19.50 17.73
C GLY A 54 -7.36 19.15 16.93
N THR A 55 -7.79 19.98 15.98
CA THR A 55 -8.86 19.68 15.03
C THR A 55 -8.37 18.76 13.91
N THR A 56 -9.31 18.20 13.14
CA THR A 56 -8.98 17.34 11.99
C THR A 56 -9.48 17.93 10.69
N LYS A 57 -8.63 17.93 9.65
CA LYS A 57 -8.96 18.41 8.30
C LYS A 57 -8.71 17.31 7.27
N LYS A 58 -9.51 17.30 6.19
CA LYS A 58 -9.22 16.47 5.01
C LYS A 58 -8.19 17.17 4.12
N GLU A 59 -7.14 16.46 3.76
CA GLU A 59 -6.05 16.93 2.89
C GLU A 59 -5.88 15.94 1.74
N ASP A 60 -5.67 16.47 0.54
CA ASP A 60 -5.34 15.68 -0.64
C ASP A 60 -3.83 15.62 -0.83
N LYS A 61 -3.29 14.42 -1.08
CA LYS A 61 -1.87 14.20 -1.38
C LYS A 61 -1.71 13.37 -2.64
N VAL A 62 -0.74 13.74 -3.47
CA VAL A 62 -0.39 12.98 -4.67
C VAL A 62 0.81 12.08 -4.37
N LEU A 63 0.59 10.77 -4.49
CA LEU A 63 1.63 9.74 -4.37
C LEU A 63 2.11 9.38 -5.78
N THR A 64 3.42 9.46 -6.00
CA THR A 64 4.03 9.20 -7.32
C THR A 64 4.65 7.81 -7.33
N ILE A 65 4.24 6.97 -8.26
CA ILE A 65 4.70 5.59 -8.43
C ILE A 65 5.46 5.49 -9.74
N HIS A 66 6.74 5.11 -9.64
CA HIS A 66 7.59 4.83 -10.79
C HIS A 66 7.49 3.34 -11.11
N VAL A 67 6.58 2.99 -12.02
CA VAL A 67 6.40 1.61 -12.50
C VAL A 67 7.62 1.25 -13.33
N LYS A 68 8.37 0.24 -12.88
CA LYS A 68 9.55 -0.23 -13.62
C LYS A 68 9.14 -1.22 -14.71
N PRO A 69 9.89 -1.26 -15.83
CA PRO A 69 9.70 -2.26 -16.86
C PRO A 69 9.64 -3.69 -16.30
N GLY A 70 8.67 -4.48 -16.78
CA GLY A 70 8.56 -5.89 -16.44
C GLY A 70 7.97 -6.22 -15.07
N TRP A 71 7.50 -5.23 -14.29
CA TRP A 71 6.78 -5.50 -13.04
C TRP A 71 5.63 -6.49 -13.24
N LYS A 72 5.56 -7.48 -12.35
CA LYS A 72 4.57 -8.55 -12.40
C LYS A 72 3.29 -8.14 -11.68
N VAL A 73 2.17 -8.73 -12.09
CA VAL A 73 0.91 -8.65 -11.34
C VAL A 73 1.13 -9.04 -9.88
N GLY A 74 0.53 -8.28 -8.96
CA GLY A 74 0.68 -8.50 -7.52
C GLY A 74 1.86 -7.78 -6.86
N THR A 75 2.73 -7.11 -7.62
CA THR A 75 3.79 -6.27 -7.04
C THR A 75 3.17 -5.21 -6.12
N LYS A 76 3.62 -5.14 -4.86
CA LYS A 76 3.11 -4.21 -3.84
C LYS A 76 4.04 -3.01 -3.67
N ILE A 77 3.46 -1.81 -3.67
CA ILE A 77 4.15 -0.54 -3.45
C ILE A 77 3.56 0.10 -2.19
N THR A 78 4.35 0.15 -1.12
CA THR A 78 3.89 0.66 0.18
C THR A 78 4.36 2.08 0.42
N PHE A 79 3.42 2.98 0.69
CA PHE A 79 3.66 4.31 1.23
C PHE A 79 3.31 4.32 2.71
N GLN A 80 4.36 4.42 3.55
CA GLN A 80 4.22 4.27 4.98
C GLN A 80 3.48 5.45 5.61
N LYS A 81 2.53 5.15 6.50
CA LYS A 81 1.82 6.14 7.33
C LYS A 81 1.13 7.26 6.54
N GLU A 82 0.70 6.97 5.31
CA GLU A 82 0.01 7.93 4.44
C GLU A 82 -1.53 7.91 4.63
N GLY A 83 -2.06 7.03 5.46
CA GLY A 83 -3.48 6.97 5.80
C GLY A 83 -3.96 8.07 6.75
N ASP A 84 -5.17 7.89 7.29
CA ASP A 84 -5.80 8.84 8.19
C ASP A 84 -5.06 8.95 9.54
N GLN A 85 -4.72 10.18 9.93
CA GLN A 85 -4.17 10.47 11.25
C GLN A 85 -5.26 10.42 12.32
N GLY A 86 -4.89 9.93 13.50
CA GLY A 86 -5.74 9.97 14.70
C GLY A 86 -4.92 10.15 15.97
N ARG A 87 -5.61 10.55 17.05
CA ARG A 87 -4.97 10.69 18.36
C ARG A 87 -4.56 9.31 18.85
N ASN A 88 -3.32 9.19 19.33
CA ASN A 88 -2.75 7.96 19.91
C ASN A 88 -2.67 6.73 18.98
N LYS A 89 -2.80 6.90 17.65
CA LYS A 89 -2.61 5.83 16.66
C LYS A 89 -1.56 6.19 15.62
N ILE A 90 -0.92 5.18 15.04
CA ILE A 90 -0.04 5.36 13.88
C ILE A 90 -0.91 5.24 12.62
N PRO A 91 -0.81 6.16 11.64
CA PRO A 91 -1.61 6.08 10.42
C PRO A 91 -1.37 4.78 9.65
N ALA A 92 -2.40 4.31 8.94
CA ALA A 92 -2.29 3.15 8.06
C ALA A 92 -1.25 3.38 6.95
N ASP A 93 -0.65 2.29 6.50
CA ASP A 93 0.13 2.29 5.27
C ASP A 93 -0.81 2.24 4.07
N ILE A 94 -0.47 2.94 2.99
CA ILE A 94 -1.18 2.88 1.71
C ILE A 94 -0.41 1.95 0.79
N VAL A 95 -1.03 0.87 0.34
CA VAL A 95 -0.40 -0.15 -0.50
C VAL A 95 -1.06 -0.15 -1.87
N PHE A 96 -0.29 0.11 -2.92
CA PHE A 96 -0.75 -0.06 -4.29
C PHE A 96 -0.32 -1.44 -4.82
N ILE A 97 -1.26 -2.17 -5.42
CA ILE A 97 -1.04 -3.49 -5.98
C ILE A 97 -1.13 -3.40 -7.51
N ILE A 98 -0.07 -3.79 -8.21
CA ILE A 98 -0.06 -3.77 -9.67
C ILE A 98 -1.04 -4.80 -10.22
N ARG A 99 -1.94 -4.34 -11.08
CA ARG A 99 -2.84 -5.16 -11.90
C ARG A 99 -2.63 -4.87 -13.37
N ASP A 100 -2.70 -5.89 -14.20
CA ASP A 100 -2.71 -5.70 -15.64
C ASP A 100 -4.06 -5.10 -16.05
N LYS A 101 -4.03 -3.97 -16.77
CA LYS A 101 -5.23 -3.41 -17.40
C LYS A 101 -5.70 -4.39 -18.49
N PRO A 102 -6.98 -4.80 -18.52
CA PRO A 102 -7.50 -5.64 -19.58
C PRO A 102 -7.23 -5.04 -20.96
N ASN A 103 -6.67 -5.84 -21.86
CA ASN A 103 -6.41 -5.47 -23.25
C ASN A 103 -7.30 -6.34 -24.16
N PRO A 104 -7.94 -5.78 -25.20
CA PRO A 104 -8.91 -6.48 -26.02
C PRO A 104 -8.32 -7.61 -26.88
N MET A 105 -7.03 -7.53 -27.23
CA MET A 105 -6.36 -8.49 -28.10
C MET A 105 -5.37 -9.37 -27.33
N PHE A 106 -4.71 -8.79 -26.35
CA PHE A 106 -3.57 -9.41 -25.68
C PHE A 106 -3.90 -9.77 -24.24
N LYS A 107 -3.48 -10.94 -23.81
CA LYS A 107 -3.50 -11.36 -22.40
C LYS A 107 -2.08 -11.60 -21.94
N ARG A 108 -1.70 -10.98 -20.83
CA ARG A 108 -0.39 -11.22 -20.22
C ARG A 108 -0.45 -12.42 -19.27
N GLU A 109 0.52 -13.32 -19.41
CA GLU A 109 0.72 -14.47 -18.53
C GLU A 109 2.17 -14.45 -18.04
N GLY A 110 2.40 -13.89 -16.86
CA GLY A 110 3.75 -13.69 -16.32
C GLY A 110 4.57 -12.70 -17.16
N SER A 111 5.58 -13.21 -17.84
CA SER A 111 6.43 -12.43 -18.75
C SER A 111 5.97 -12.52 -20.22
N ASP A 112 5.01 -13.39 -20.53
CA ASP A 112 4.58 -13.66 -21.89
C ASP A 112 3.30 -12.90 -22.24
N ILE A 113 3.10 -12.65 -23.54
CA ILE A 113 1.89 -12.06 -24.11
C ILE A 113 1.23 -13.10 -25.03
N ARG A 114 -0.02 -13.43 -24.74
CA ARG A 114 -0.84 -14.35 -25.53
C ARG A 114 -1.83 -13.58 -26.38
N TYR A 115 -1.92 -13.99 -27.64
CA TYR A 115 -2.88 -13.50 -28.61
C TYR A 115 -3.62 -14.70 -29.20
N THR A 116 -4.94 -14.62 -29.29
CA THR A 116 -5.77 -15.67 -29.90
C THR A 116 -6.23 -15.22 -31.28
N ALA A 117 -5.58 -15.75 -32.33
CA ALA A 117 -5.98 -15.52 -33.71
C ALA A 117 -7.11 -16.48 -34.12
N LYS A 118 -8.16 -15.95 -34.75
CA LYS A 118 -9.15 -16.77 -35.46
C LYS A 118 -8.67 -16.94 -36.90
N ILE A 119 -8.56 -18.18 -37.35
CA ILE A 119 -8.12 -18.52 -38.70
C ILE A 119 -9.27 -19.22 -39.41
N SER A 120 -9.52 -18.86 -40.67
CA SER A 120 -10.49 -19.56 -41.52
C SER A 120 -9.93 -20.93 -41.93
N LEU A 121 -10.82 -21.90 -42.13
CA LEU A 121 -10.48 -23.22 -42.65
C LEU A 121 -10.09 -23.15 -44.13
#